data_AF-A0A3D8SD07-F1
#
_entry.id   AF-A0A3D8SD07-F1
#
_cell.length_a   1.000
_cell.length_b   1.000
_cell.length_c   1.000
_cell.angle_alpha   90.00
_cell.angle_beta   90.00
_cell.angle_gamma   90.00
#
_symmetry.space_group_name_H-M   'P 1'
#
loop_
_entity.id
_entity.type
_entity.pdbx_description
1 polymer ?
#
loop_
_entity_poly.entity_id
_entity_poly.type
_entity_poly.pdbx_seq_one_letter_code
_entity_poly.pdbx_strand_id
1 'polypeptide(L)'
;MEGDFEADFADIRELQVFTDKLEKLVQVLQRNVDIGQEIQSFIARAQRHSPSRLSPVFEDTASSLQTSILQHRVHSSRIQSLISRAKGSAMLVQNILDIRATDTAAKINVRMRELAEKNARETRSMSVLSLISAIFLPAIFLATIFGTNFFDYVEGNLHIASNFWIYIVMAVEN
;
A
#
# COMPACT_ATOMS: atom_id res chain seq x y z
N MET A 1 1.26 -13.72 18.88
CA MET A 1 2.69 -13.31 18.92
C MET A 1 2.83 -12.26 17.84
N GLU A 2 2.55 -11.01 18.17
CA GLU A 2 2.36 -9.93 17.22
C GLU A 2 3.41 -8.88 17.53
N GLY A 3 4.65 -9.19 17.14
CA GLY A 3 5.63 -8.14 16.90
C GLY A 3 5.31 -7.59 15.54
N ASP A 4 4.48 -6.55 15.48
CA ASP A 4 4.27 -5.83 14.23
C ASP A 4 5.60 -5.16 13.89
N PHE A 5 6.36 -5.81 13.02
CA PHE A 5 7.56 -5.24 12.46
C PHE A 5 7.07 -4.18 11.48
N GLU A 6 6.97 -2.95 11.99
CA GLU A 6 6.56 -1.76 11.24
C GLU A 6 7.70 -1.36 10.31
N ALA A 7 7.96 -2.19 9.30
CA ALA A 7 8.90 -1.88 8.23
C ALA A 7 8.22 -0.90 7.27
N ASP A 8 8.81 0.26 7.08
CA ASP A 8 8.29 1.31 6.20
C ASP A 8 9.05 1.35 4.86
N PHE A 9 8.43 1.95 3.85
CA PHE A 9 9.08 2.26 2.58
C PHE A 9 10.33 3.15 2.76
N ALA A 10 10.41 3.91 3.86
CA ALA A 10 11.60 4.65 4.26
C ALA A 10 12.80 3.71 4.49
N ASP A 11 12.60 2.56 5.15
CA ASP A 11 13.67 1.61 5.46
C ASP A 11 14.25 1.00 4.17
N ILE A 12 13.39 0.68 3.19
CA ILE A 12 13.82 0.19 1.88
C ILE A 12 14.69 1.25 1.18
N ARG A 13 14.29 2.52 1.25
CA ARG A 13 15.04 3.62 0.64
C ARG A 13 16.40 3.82 1.31
N GLU A 14 16.46 3.77 2.64
CA GLU A 14 17.73 3.87 3.37
C GLU A 14 18.67 2.71 2.99
N LEU A 15 18.13 1.51 2.88
CA LEU A 15 18.89 0.33 2.48
C LEU A 15 19.40 0.42 1.03
N GLN A 16 18.62 1.01 0.12
CA GLN A 16 19.07 1.32 -1.25
C GLN A 16 20.21 2.33 -1.24
N VAL A 17 20.07 3.45 -0.53
CA VAL A 17 21.13 4.47 -0.43
C VAL A 17 22.40 3.89 0.17
N PHE A 18 22.27 3.03 1.18
CA PHE A 18 23.39 2.31 1.77
C PHE A 18 24.06 1.38 0.74
N THR A 19 23.26 0.63 -0.02
CA THR A 19 23.74 -0.26 -1.09
C THR A 19 24.51 0.50 -2.16
N ASP A 20 24.00 1.64 -2.63
CA ASP A 20 24.66 2.49 -3.63
C ASP A 20 26.02 3.01 -3.12
N LYS A 21 26.10 3.37 -1.83
CA LYS A 21 27.36 3.77 -1.20
C LYS A 21 28.36 2.61 -1.16
N LEU A 22 27.91 1.39 -0.86
CA LEU A 22 28.77 0.20 -0.88
C LEU A 22 29.25 -0.11 -2.29
N GLU A 23 28.41 0.03 -3.31
CA GLU A 23 28.79 -0.17 -4.71
C GLU A 23 29.89 0.81 -5.14
N LYS A 24 29.76 2.09 -4.76
CA LYS A 24 30.82 3.09 -4.98
C LYS A 24 32.13 2.69 -4.29
N LEU A 25 32.06 2.17 -3.06
CA LEU A 25 33.24 1.72 -2.34
C LEU A 25 33.93 0.55 -3.04
N VAL A 26 33.18 -0.42 -3.56
CA VAL A 26 33.74 -1.52 -4.36
C VAL A 26 34.46 -1.00 -5.60
N GLN A 27 33.87 -0.02 -6.31
CA GLN A 27 34.50 0.56 -7.48
C GLN A 27 35.85 1.23 -7.14
N VAL A 28 35.91 1.99 -6.03
CA VAL A 28 37.15 2.62 -5.57
C VAL A 28 38.20 1.56 -5.19
N LEU A 29 37.79 0.50 -4.48
CA LEU A 29 38.70 -0.60 -4.12
C LEU A 29 39.23 -1.33 -5.35
N GLN A 30 38.38 -1.58 -6.35
CA GLN A 30 38.77 -2.19 -7.62
C GLN A 30 39.79 -1.31 -8.35
N ARG A 31 39.56 0.00 -8.39
CA ARG A 31 40.51 0.94 -8.99
C ARG A 31 41.86 0.94 -8.28
N ASN A 32 41.86 0.86 -6.95
CA ASN A 32 43.10 0.77 -6.17
C ASN A 32 43.85 -0.54 -6.42
N VAL A 33 43.13 -1.65 -6.62
CA VAL A 33 43.72 -2.93 -7.03
C VAL A 33 44.39 -2.80 -8.40
N ASP A 34 43.71 -2.19 -9.38
CA ASP A 34 44.26 -2.01 -10.72
C ASP A 34 45.53 -1.14 -10.69
N ILE A 35 45.52 -0.05 -9.93
CA ILE A 35 46.68 0.82 -9.71
C ILE A 35 47.82 0.05 -9.01
N GLY A 36 47.50 -0.76 -8.00
CA GLY A 36 48.48 -1.62 -7.33
C GLY A 36 49.16 -2.57 -8.31
N GLN A 37 48.41 -3.17 -9.25
CA GLN A 37 48.96 -4.06 -10.28
C GLN A 37 49.85 -3.33 -11.29
N GLU A 38 49.47 -2.11 -11.69
CA GLU A 38 50.29 -1.22 -12.51
C GLU A 38 51.63 -0.89 -11.83
N ILE A 39 51.59 -0.53 -10.54
CA ILE A 39 52.79 -0.24 -9.73
C ILE A 39 53.66 -1.49 -9.62
N GLN A 40 53.07 -2.66 -9.39
CA GLN A 40 53.81 -3.93 -9.31
C GLN A 40 54.54 -4.24 -10.62
N SER A 41 53.88 -3.98 -11.75
CA SER A 41 54.46 -4.13 -13.09
C SER A 41 55.59 -3.13 -13.32
N PHE A 42 55.45 -1.90 -12.84
CA PHE A 42 56.50 -0.88 -12.89
C PHE A 42 57.72 -1.27 -12.04
N ILE A 43 57.50 -1.74 -10.80
CA ILE A 43 58.56 -2.23 -9.91
C ILE A 43 59.34 -3.37 -10.58
N ALA A 44 58.64 -4.34 -11.18
CA ALA A 44 59.29 -5.44 -11.90
C ALA A 44 60.14 -4.97 -13.08
N ARG A 45 59.70 -3.93 -13.82
CA ARG A 45 60.49 -3.31 -14.90
C ARG A 45 61.70 -2.54 -14.37
N ALA A 46 61.54 -1.81 -13.27
CA ALA A 46 62.61 -1.04 -12.63
C ALA A 46 63.70 -1.95 -12.06
N GLN A 47 63.31 -3.08 -11.45
CA GLN A 47 64.24 -4.07 -10.92
C GLN A 47 65.17 -4.64 -12.01
N ARG A 48 64.66 -4.87 -13.23
CA ARG A 48 65.48 -5.37 -14.35
C ARG A 48 66.64 -4.45 -14.76
N HIS A 49 66.51 -3.15 -14.53
CA HIS A 49 67.51 -2.15 -14.92
C HIS A 49 68.30 -1.61 -13.73
N SER A 50 68.02 -2.11 -12.53
CA SER A 50 68.62 -1.64 -11.28
C SER A 50 69.78 -2.52 -10.84
N PRO A 51 70.77 -1.95 -10.12
CA PRO A 51 71.88 -2.73 -9.57
C PRO A 51 71.40 -3.75 -8.53
N SER A 52 72.02 -4.93 -8.51
CA SER A 52 71.62 -6.11 -7.71
C SER A 52 71.48 -5.85 -6.21
N ARG A 53 72.19 -4.84 -5.69
CA ARG A 53 72.10 -4.42 -4.28
C ARG A 53 70.71 -3.90 -3.87
N LEU A 54 69.90 -3.45 -4.83
CA LEU A 54 68.56 -2.91 -4.58
C LEU A 54 67.45 -3.98 -4.70
N SER A 55 67.77 -5.19 -5.20
CA SER A 55 66.80 -6.28 -5.36
C SER A 55 66.01 -6.61 -4.09
N PRO A 56 66.62 -6.69 -2.88
CA PRO A 56 65.87 -7.00 -1.66
C PRO A 56 64.77 -5.96 -1.36
N VAL A 57 65.02 -4.68 -1.64
CA VAL A 57 64.05 -3.60 -1.42
C VAL A 57 62.90 -3.70 -2.41
N PHE A 58 63.19 -4.01 -3.68
CA PHE A 58 62.15 -4.22 -4.69
C PHE A 58 61.27 -5.44 -4.38
N GLU A 59 61.88 -6.53 -3.91
CA GLU A 59 61.16 -7.75 -3.53
C GLU A 59 60.27 -7.53 -2.30
N ASP A 60 60.76 -6.86 -1.26
CA ASP A 60 59.98 -6.54 -0.07
C ASP A 60 58.82 -5.58 -0.38
N THR A 61 59.08 -4.54 -1.20
CA THR A 61 58.05 -3.61 -1.65
C THR A 61 56.99 -4.31 -2.51
N ALA A 62 57.41 -5.17 -3.44
CA ALA A 62 56.49 -5.93 -4.28
C ALA A 62 55.63 -6.91 -3.47
N SER A 63 56.20 -7.55 -2.45
CA SER A 63 55.51 -8.48 -1.55
C SER A 63 54.49 -7.77 -0.65
N SER A 64 54.88 -6.62 -0.09
CA SER A 64 53.97 -5.76 0.69
C SER A 64 52.80 -5.27 -0.15
N LEU A 65 53.07 -4.82 -1.39
CA LEU A 65 52.05 -4.39 -2.34
C LEU A 65 51.13 -5.54 -2.75
N GLN A 66 51.67 -6.74 -2.99
CA GLN A 66 50.88 -7.92 -3.30
C GLN A 66 49.89 -8.26 -2.17
N THR A 67 50.36 -8.17 -0.92
CA THR A 67 49.54 -8.41 0.27
C THR A 67 48.40 -7.39 0.35
N SER A 68 48.71 -6.10 0.14
CA SER A 68 47.69 -5.05 0.11
C SER A 68 46.65 -5.29 -1.00
N ILE A 69 47.08 -5.60 -2.22
CA ILE A 69 46.17 -5.92 -3.34
C ILE A 69 45.24 -7.09 -2.97
N LEU A 70 45.78 -8.13 -2.35
CA LEU A 70 44.98 -9.28 -1.91
C LEU A 70 43.94 -8.87 -0.86
N GLN A 71 44.34 -8.07 0.14
CA GLN A 71 43.42 -7.56 1.16
C GLN A 71 42.28 -6.73 0.55
N HIS A 72 42.59 -5.83 -0.39
CA HIS A 72 41.57 -5.04 -1.09
C HIS A 72 40.59 -5.91 -1.91
N ARG A 73 41.06 -6.99 -2.54
CA ARG A 73 40.19 -7.96 -3.23
C ARG A 73 39.26 -8.68 -2.25
N VAL A 74 39.78 -9.11 -1.10
CA VAL A 74 38.99 -9.74 -0.04
C VAL A 74 37.93 -8.78 0.49
N HIS A 75 38.27 -7.51 0.75
CA HIS A 75 37.31 -6.50 1.17
C HIS A 75 36.23 -6.26 0.13
N SER A 76 36.60 -6.18 -1.15
CA SER A 76 35.65 -6.02 -2.26
C SER A 76 34.66 -7.19 -2.33
N SER A 77 35.14 -8.43 -2.20
CA SER A 77 34.28 -9.63 -2.15
C SER A 77 33.32 -9.62 -0.96
N ARG A 78 33.80 -9.22 0.23
CA ARG A 78 32.96 -9.10 1.42
C ARG A 78 31.88 -8.03 1.25
N ILE A 79 32.22 -6.87 0.69
CA ILE A 79 31.25 -5.80 0.43
C ILE A 79 30.22 -6.25 -0.60
N GLN A 80 30.62 -6.97 -1.64
CA GLN A 80 29.69 -7.58 -2.61
C GLN A 80 28.70 -8.55 -1.94
N SER A 81 29.17 -9.37 -0.99
CA SER A 81 28.26 -10.22 -0.20
C SER A 81 27.28 -9.39 0.63
N LEU A 82 27.73 -8.30 1.25
CA LEU A 82 26.85 -7.39 2.00
C LEU A 82 25.81 -6.71 1.10
N ILE A 83 26.20 -6.28 -0.10
CA ILE A 83 25.28 -5.71 -1.10
C ILE A 83 24.20 -6.73 -1.47
N SER A 84 24.59 -7.97 -1.80
CA SER A 84 23.63 -9.03 -2.14
C SER A 84 22.65 -9.32 -1.01
N ARG A 85 23.14 -9.33 0.24
CA ARG A 85 22.30 -9.52 1.43
C ARG A 85 21.34 -8.34 1.64
N ALA A 86 21.82 -7.10 1.51
CA ALA A 86 20.99 -5.90 1.63
C ALA A 86 19.89 -5.87 0.57
N LYS A 87 20.22 -6.16 -0.70
CA LYS A 87 19.22 -6.28 -1.77
C LYS A 87 18.20 -7.39 -1.48
N GLY A 88 18.67 -8.54 -0.98
CA GLY A 88 17.80 -9.63 -0.54
C GLY A 88 16.81 -9.20 0.54
N SER A 89 17.28 -8.52 1.58
CA SER A 89 16.43 -7.97 2.65
C SER A 89 15.42 -6.96 2.12
N ALA A 90 15.82 -6.04 1.24
CA ALA A 90 14.92 -5.07 0.63
C ALA A 90 13.75 -5.75 -0.13
N MET A 91 14.06 -6.79 -0.92
CA MET A 91 13.04 -7.55 -1.65
C MET A 91 12.07 -8.26 -0.71
N LEU A 92 12.55 -8.83 0.40
CA LEU A 92 11.69 -9.49 1.38
C LEU A 92 10.72 -8.50 2.04
N VAL A 93 11.20 -7.31 2.43
CA VAL A 93 10.35 -6.26 2.99
C VAL A 93 9.29 -5.82 1.98
N GLN A 94 9.67 -5.58 0.72
CA GLN A 94 8.73 -5.22 -0.33
C GLN A 94 7.64 -6.30 -0.51
N ASN A 95 8.01 -7.57 -0.57
CA ASN A 95 7.05 -8.66 -0.71
C ASN A 95 6.07 -8.73 0.47
N ILE A 96 6.54 -8.48 1.70
CA ILE A 96 5.68 -8.45 2.88
C ILE A 96 4.68 -7.29 2.80
N LEU A 97 5.13 -6.11 2.38
CA LEU A 97 4.26 -4.94 2.19
C LEU A 97 3.19 -5.20 1.13
N ASP A 98 3.56 -5.81 0.00
CA ASP A 98 2.62 -6.16 -1.08
C ASP A 98 1.58 -7.19 -0.62
N ILE A 99 1.99 -8.19 0.16
CA ILE A 99 1.07 -9.17 0.76
C ILE A 99 0.11 -8.49 1.73
N ARG A 100 0.60 -7.61 2.62
CA ARG A 100 -0.24 -6.85 3.58
C ARG A 100 -1.24 -5.94 2.85
N ALA A 101 -0.81 -5.26 1.80
CA ALA A 101 -1.69 -4.42 0.99
C ALA A 101 -2.79 -5.26 0.31
N THR A 102 -2.43 -6.42 -0.23
CA THR A 102 -3.37 -7.35 -0.88
C THR A 102 -4.37 -7.93 0.12
N ASP A 103 -3.92 -8.36 1.30
CA ASP A 103 -4.79 -8.88 2.36
C ASP A 103 -5.76 -7.80 2.87
N THR A 104 -5.28 -6.57 3.04
CA THR A 104 -6.12 -5.43 3.41
C THR A 104 -7.18 -5.15 2.34
N ALA A 105 -6.82 -5.14 1.07
CA ALA A 105 -7.75 -4.97 -0.04
C ALA A 105 -8.79 -6.10 -0.08
N ALA A 106 -8.38 -7.35 0.14
CA ALA A 106 -9.29 -8.50 0.21
C ALA A 106 -10.29 -8.35 1.37
N LYS A 107 -9.84 -7.96 2.57
CA LYS A 107 -10.70 -7.70 3.73
C LYS A 107 -11.71 -6.56 3.47
N ILE A 108 -11.26 -5.48 2.82
CA ILE A 108 -12.15 -4.38 2.43
C ILE A 108 -13.21 -4.87 1.44
N ASN A 109 -12.84 -5.66 0.44
CA ASN A 109 -13.79 -6.22 -0.54
C ASN A 109 -14.83 -7.13 0.11
N VAL A 110 -14.43 -7.97 1.07
CA VAL A 110 -15.37 -8.82 1.83
C VAL A 110 -16.36 -7.96 2.61
N ARG A 111 -15.88 -6.96 3.36
CA ARG A 111 -16.77 -6.04 4.10
C ARG A 111 -17.68 -5.27 3.16
N MET A 112 -17.17 -4.77 2.04
CA MET A 112 -17.96 -4.04 1.05
C MET A 112 -19.09 -4.92 0.49
N ARG A 113 -18.81 -6.20 0.23
CA ARG A 113 -19.82 -7.17 -0.19
C ARG A 113 -20.87 -7.39 0.89
N GLU A 114 -20.47 -7.59 2.15
CA GLU A 114 -21.41 -7.74 3.27
C GLU A 114 -22.31 -6.51 3.44
N LEU A 115 -21.73 -5.30 3.32
CA LEU A 115 -22.47 -4.04 3.34
C LEU A 115 -23.44 -3.93 2.17
N ALA A 116 -23.01 -4.27 0.95
CA ALA A 116 -23.86 -4.24 -0.24
C ALA A 116 -25.04 -5.22 -0.11
N GLU A 117 -24.80 -6.44 0.40
CA GLU A 117 -25.86 -7.42 0.66
C GLU A 117 -26.83 -6.94 1.74
N LYS A 118 -26.33 -6.29 2.81
CA LYS A 118 -27.17 -5.70 3.85
C LYS A 118 -28.02 -4.55 3.30
N ASN A 119 -27.42 -3.64 2.53
CA ASN A 119 -28.12 -2.52 1.90
C ASN A 119 -29.17 -3.00 0.90
N ALA A 120 -28.89 -4.05 0.12
CA ALA A 120 -29.85 -4.65 -0.80
C ALA A 120 -31.08 -5.21 -0.05
N ARG A 121 -30.85 -5.90 1.08
CA ARG A 121 -31.94 -6.38 1.95
C ARG A 121 -32.74 -5.22 2.54
N GLU A 122 -32.07 -4.20 3.04
CA GLU A 122 -32.72 -3.00 3.61
C GLU A 122 -33.56 -2.25 2.56
N THR A 123 -33.03 -2.07 1.35
CA THR A 123 -33.74 -1.47 0.22
C THR A 123 -35.02 -2.25 -0.12
N ARG A 124 -34.95 -3.58 -0.10
CA ARG A 124 -36.13 -4.43 -0.30
C ARG A 124 -37.17 -4.22 0.80
N SER A 125 -36.76 -4.18 2.06
CA SER A 125 -37.67 -3.91 3.19
C SER A 125 -38.30 -2.52 3.10
N MET A 126 -37.52 -1.49 2.77
CA MET A 126 -38.03 -0.13 2.57
C MET A 126 -39.03 -0.07 1.42
N SER A 127 -38.78 -0.80 0.33
CA SER A 127 -39.70 -0.88 -0.81
C SER A 127 -41.05 -1.49 -0.39
N VAL A 128 -41.03 -2.56 0.42
CA VAL A 128 -42.25 -3.18 0.94
C VAL A 128 -43.01 -2.22 1.86
N LEU A 129 -42.31 -1.55 2.79
CA LEU A 129 -42.93 -0.59 3.70
C LEU A 129 -43.56 0.58 2.92
N SER A 130 -42.85 1.12 1.93
CA SER A 130 -43.34 2.19 1.07
C SER A 130 -44.59 1.76 0.30
N LEU A 131 -44.63 0.52 -0.22
CA LEU A 131 -45.83 -0.02 -0.88
C LEU A 131 -47.02 -0.11 0.09
N ILE A 132 -46.80 -0.63 1.31
CA ILE A 132 -47.85 -0.70 2.33
C ILE A 132 -48.37 0.71 2.64
N SER A 133 -47.47 1.66 2.91
CA SER A 133 -47.85 3.05 3.18
C SER A 133 -48.60 3.68 2.00
N ALA A 134 -48.18 3.43 0.76
CA ALA A 134 -48.83 3.95 -0.44
C ALA A 134 -50.28 3.45 -0.58
N ILE A 135 -50.59 2.23 -0.12
CA ILE A 135 -51.95 1.66 -0.13
C ILE A 135 -52.77 2.14 1.09
N PHE A 136 -52.17 2.16 2.28
CA PHE A 136 -52.88 2.49 3.52
C PHE A 136 -53.21 3.98 3.64
N LEU A 137 -52.33 4.87 3.16
CA LEU A 137 -52.53 6.31 3.29
C LEU A 137 -53.84 6.80 2.64
N PRO A 138 -54.19 6.45 1.39
CA PRO A 138 -55.48 6.84 0.80
C PRO A 138 -56.66 6.17 1.50
N ALA A 139 -56.52 4.93 2.00
CA ALA A 139 -57.59 4.24 2.73
C ALA A 139 -57.89 4.90 4.09
N ILE A 140 -56.85 5.28 4.85
CA ILE A 140 -56.99 6.00 6.13
C ILE A 140 -57.59 7.38 5.90
N PHE A 141 -57.17 8.07 4.84
CA PHE A 141 -57.75 9.36 4.45
C PHE A 141 -59.25 9.24 4.19
N LEU A 142 -59.67 8.25 3.39
CA LEU A 142 -61.08 7.97 3.14
C LEU A 142 -61.83 7.60 4.42
N ALA A 143 -61.29 6.70 5.25
CA ALA A 143 -61.91 6.31 6.52
C ALA A 143 -62.08 7.50 7.48
N THR A 144 -61.12 8.42 7.49
CA THR A 144 -61.18 9.65 8.28
C THR A 144 -62.26 10.59 7.73
N ILE A 145 -62.33 10.77 6.41
CA ILE A 145 -63.41 11.53 5.76
C ILE A 145 -64.79 10.96 6.15
N PHE A 146 -65.00 9.64 6.02
CA PHE A 146 -66.28 9.01 6.35
C PHE A 146 -66.57 8.92 7.86
N GLY A 147 -65.55 8.92 8.71
CA GLY A 147 -65.70 8.90 10.17
C GLY A 147 -66.03 10.25 10.79
N THR A 148 -65.93 11.34 10.01
CA THR A 148 -66.39 12.66 10.44
C THR A 148 -67.90 12.80 10.21
N ASN A 149 -68.59 13.64 11.00
CA ASN A 149 -70.05 13.88 10.89
C ASN A 149 -70.49 14.59 9.58
N PHE A 150 -69.68 14.54 8.52
CA PHE A 150 -70.00 15.13 7.22
C PHE A 150 -70.96 14.26 6.40
N PHE A 151 -71.04 12.96 6.69
CA PHE A 151 -71.96 12.02 6.06
C PHE A 151 -72.92 11.52 7.13
N ASP A 152 -74.19 11.91 7.04
CA ASP A 152 -75.24 11.45 7.93
C ASP A 152 -76.24 10.59 7.13
N TYR A 153 -76.70 9.49 7.72
CA TYR A 153 -77.61 8.55 7.09
C TYR A 153 -78.96 8.61 7.79
N VAL A 154 -79.83 9.50 7.30
CA VAL A 154 -81.17 9.74 7.84
C VAL A 154 -82.20 9.25 6.82
N GLU A 155 -83.12 8.39 7.25
CA GLU A 155 -84.25 7.89 6.44
C GLU A 155 -83.89 7.29 5.07
N GLY A 156 -82.73 6.64 4.96
CA GLY A 156 -82.32 5.96 3.73
C GLY A 156 -81.72 6.88 2.65
N ASN A 157 -81.58 8.17 2.92
CA ASN A 157 -80.91 9.14 2.05
C ASN A 157 -79.59 9.61 2.67
N LEU A 158 -78.55 9.71 1.83
CA LEU A 158 -77.24 10.20 2.24
C LEU A 158 -77.24 11.74 2.28
N HIS A 159 -77.12 12.31 3.48
CA HIS A 159 -76.97 13.75 3.66
C HIS A 159 -75.48 14.11 3.78
N ILE A 160 -75.00 14.92 2.84
CA ILE A 160 -73.61 15.43 2.82
C ILE A 160 -73.61 16.87 3.34
N ALA A 161 -72.74 17.17 4.31
CA ALA A 161 -72.63 18.53 4.87
C ALA A 161 -72.16 19.56 3.82
N SER A 162 -72.79 20.73 3.82
CA SER A 162 -72.61 21.77 2.78
C SER A 162 -71.19 22.35 2.69
N ASN A 163 -70.37 22.17 3.72
CA ASN A 163 -68.97 22.63 3.83
C ASN A 163 -67.93 21.58 3.40
N PHE A 164 -68.34 20.41 2.91
CA PHE A 164 -67.43 19.34 2.46
C PHE A 164 -66.40 19.80 1.41
N TRP A 165 -66.75 20.78 0.56
CA TRP A 165 -65.88 21.30 -0.51
C TRP A 165 -64.56 21.91 -0.01
N ILE A 166 -64.49 22.36 1.25
CA ILE A 166 -63.28 22.97 1.84
C ILE A 166 -62.10 21.98 1.87
N TYR A 167 -62.37 20.69 2.09
CA TYR A 167 -61.32 19.65 2.09
C TYR A 167 -60.75 19.38 0.70
N ILE A 168 -61.58 19.42 -0.35
CA ILE A 168 -61.11 19.23 -1.74
C ILE A 168 -60.20 20.39 -2.14
N VAL A 169 -60.55 21.63 -1.78
CA VAL A 169 -59.72 22.81 -2.04
C VAL A 169 -58.39 22.71 -1.29
N MET A 170 -58.41 22.37 0.00
CA MET A 170 -57.19 22.24 0.80
C MET A 170 -56.28 21.09 0.32
N ALA A 171 -56.84 19.99 -0.19
CA ALA A 171 -56.06 18.85 -0.69
C ALA A 171 -55.43 19.09 -2.07
N VAL A 172 -55.93 20.05 -2.85
CA VAL A 172 -55.42 20.40 -4.20
C VAL A 172 -54.38 21.54 -4.15
N GLU A 173 -54.31 22.29 -3.05
CA GLU A 173 -53.42 23.46 -2.89
C GLU A 173 -52.01 23.12 -2.34
N ASN A 174 -51.65 21.84 -2.18
CA ASN A 174 -50.37 21.37 -1.63
C ASN A 174 -49.75 20.28 -2.53
#